data_AF-A0A8H7LQN6-F1
#
_entry.id   AF-A0A8H7LQN6-F1
#
_cell.length_a   1.000
_cell.length_b   1.000
_cell.length_c   1.000
_cell.angle_alpha   90.00
_cell.angle_beta   90.00
_cell.angle_gamma   90.00
#
_symmetry.space_group_name_H-M   'P 1'
#
loop_
_entity.id
_entity.type
_entity.pdbx_description
1 polymer ?
#
loop_
_entity_poly.entity_id
_entity_poly.type
_entity_poly.pdbx_seq_one_letter_code
_entity_poly.pdbx_strand_id
1 'polypeptide(L)'
;MLSNRTTTSRCTNSEGPYSFHLSDGVVYTFTTGAEYEDIFAALDYNAIPGITTDYNGTVLECASVGQNGIDPYAGGVQAGDVGMAAMRYINPLTNAFKFHKAWFFFPHNVQHVLVSSVEQTNTNSTSPVYSVLDQRLRSGEIYIDGYPVSESVNETEAEFLWHAGTGYRFPVSQGCSAVISVGLETRTGDWRKLGVSPTVATPKDIFTAWIPHEKHTFDLSPNATDSGPGKYIPAEYSVFLATESYEEFEDKALRLRPRTIANTETVSAAIDSSAKVLGAAFWKADGGSFTVRDMGIRVEVDRNVIVMLEFDDESHTSGKVSVADPTHGTGKVNIKVTSITYKRRHHPRVIGHHGERMPLMRRTETCTPSSDGFVLTLDLPEGNLAGSTITKNFSRFA
;
A
#
# COMPACT_ATOMS: atom_id res chain seq x y z
N MET A 1 1.50 10.22 -8.28
CA MET A 1 2.65 9.87 -7.40
C MET A 1 3.71 10.95 -7.54
N LEU A 2 4.37 11.31 -6.46
CA LEU A 2 5.42 12.32 -6.42
C LEU A 2 6.81 11.69 -6.54
N SER A 3 7.71 12.30 -7.29
CA SER A 3 9.15 12.00 -7.35
C SER A 3 9.96 13.25 -7.68
N ASN A 4 11.29 13.17 -7.63
CA ASN A 4 12.16 14.26 -8.07
C ASN A 4 12.07 14.65 -9.56
N ARG A 5 11.31 13.89 -10.35
CA ARG A 5 11.00 14.18 -11.76
C ARG A 5 9.66 14.90 -11.92
N THR A 6 8.89 15.04 -10.85
CA THR A 6 7.53 15.59 -10.86
C THR A 6 7.36 16.61 -9.73
N THR A 7 6.25 17.33 -9.75
CA THR A 7 5.90 18.28 -8.69
C THR A 7 4.59 17.91 -8.04
N THR A 8 4.34 18.42 -6.84
CA THR A 8 2.96 18.48 -6.32
C THR A 8 2.09 19.30 -7.28
N SER A 9 0.77 19.22 -7.11
CA SER A 9 -0.17 20.02 -7.90
C SER A 9 0.17 21.52 -7.80
N ARG A 10 -0.27 22.31 -8.77
CA ARG A 10 0.03 23.75 -8.85
C ARG A 10 -1.14 24.56 -8.31
N CYS A 11 -0.82 25.74 -7.78
CA CYS A 11 -1.77 26.84 -7.70
C CYS A 11 -1.41 27.86 -8.76
N THR A 12 -2.36 28.24 -9.60
CA THR A 12 -2.19 29.27 -10.64
C THR A 12 -3.49 30.03 -10.75
N ASN A 13 -3.43 31.36 -10.84
CA ASN A 13 -4.62 32.22 -10.86
C ASN A 13 -5.59 31.98 -9.69
N SER A 14 -5.04 31.68 -8.50
CA SER A 14 -5.79 31.30 -7.29
C SER A 14 -6.57 29.98 -7.38
N GLU A 15 -6.36 29.18 -8.43
CA GLU A 15 -6.98 27.88 -8.61
C GLU A 15 -6.13 26.76 -8.01
N GLY A 16 -6.74 25.87 -7.22
CA GLY A 16 -6.07 24.73 -6.58
C GLY A 16 -5.25 25.03 -5.30
N PRO A 17 -5.64 25.98 -4.41
CA PRO A 17 -4.87 26.35 -3.23
C PRO A 17 -4.62 25.19 -2.27
N TYR A 18 -5.50 24.19 -2.21
CA TYR A 18 -5.42 23.09 -1.25
C TYR A 18 -4.86 21.79 -1.83
N SER A 19 -4.35 21.84 -3.07
CA SER A 19 -4.02 20.65 -3.86
C SER A 19 -2.70 19.96 -3.51
N PHE A 20 -2.08 20.29 -2.38
CA PHE A 20 -0.75 19.78 -1.99
C PHE A 20 -0.68 18.25 -2.01
N HIS A 21 -1.64 17.59 -1.35
CA HIS A 21 -1.66 16.14 -1.19
C HIS A 21 -2.12 15.37 -2.44
N LEU A 22 -2.45 16.04 -3.56
CA LEU A 22 -2.93 15.36 -4.77
C LEU A 22 -1.85 14.48 -5.45
N SER A 23 -0.60 14.58 -5.01
CA SER A 23 0.51 13.77 -5.51
C SER A 23 0.91 12.59 -4.61
N ASP A 24 0.30 12.47 -3.44
CA ASP A 24 0.82 11.70 -2.30
C ASP A 24 0.36 10.23 -2.32
N GLY A 25 0.13 9.71 -3.53
CA GLY A 25 -0.39 8.36 -3.75
C GLY A 25 -1.92 8.30 -3.87
N VAL A 26 -2.54 9.34 -4.43
CA VAL A 26 -4.00 9.40 -4.64
C VAL A 26 -4.50 8.24 -5.50
N VAL A 27 -5.63 7.65 -5.10
CA VAL A 27 -6.36 6.63 -5.85
C VAL A 27 -7.83 7.01 -5.93
N TYR A 28 -8.27 7.49 -7.09
CA TYR A 28 -9.69 7.69 -7.37
C TYR A 28 -10.28 6.40 -7.93
N THR A 29 -11.33 5.89 -7.27
CA THR A 29 -11.99 4.64 -7.63
C THR A 29 -13.32 4.95 -8.30
N PHE A 30 -13.38 4.77 -9.63
CA PHE A 30 -14.60 4.96 -10.40
C PHE A 30 -15.23 3.59 -10.70
N THR A 31 -16.47 3.37 -10.25
CA THR A 31 -17.24 2.15 -10.57
C THR A 31 -18.44 2.49 -11.46
N THR A 32 -19.14 3.58 -11.16
CA THR A 32 -20.24 4.17 -11.93
C THR A 32 -19.80 5.40 -12.73
N GLY A 33 -18.75 6.09 -12.29
CA GLY A 33 -18.25 7.33 -12.88
C GLY A 33 -18.68 8.59 -12.13
N ALA A 34 -19.66 8.50 -11.22
CA ALA A 34 -20.24 9.63 -10.50
C ALA A 34 -19.65 9.83 -9.09
N GLU A 35 -18.73 8.98 -8.63
CA GLU A 35 -18.25 8.94 -7.23
C GLU A 35 -17.66 10.26 -6.74
N TYR A 36 -17.06 11.02 -7.66
CA TYR A 36 -16.38 12.29 -7.37
C TYR A 36 -17.00 13.47 -8.15
N GLU A 37 -18.22 13.34 -8.65
CA GLU A 37 -18.90 14.40 -9.41
C GLU A 37 -19.18 15.63 -8.53
N ASP A 38 -18.68 16.79 -8.94
CA ASP A 38 -18.84 18.07 -8.24
C ASP A 38 -18.46 18.05 -6.74
N ILE A 39 -17.64 17.10 -6.29
CA ILE A 39 -17.27 16.96 -4.87
C ILE A 39 -16.04 17.80 -4.49
N PHE A 40 -15.19 18.18 -5.44
CA PHE A 40 -13.85 18.72 -5.13
C PHE A 40 -13.87 19.93 -4.18
N ALA A 41 -14.88 20.80 -4.30
CA ALA A 41 -15.05 21.96 -3.40
C ALA A 41 -15.45 21.61 -1.96
N ALA A 42 -15.91 20.39 -1.72
CA ALA A 42 -16.35 19.88 -0.42
C ALA A 42 -15.34 18.92 0.22
N LEU A 43 -14.33 18.46 -0.53
CA LEU A 43 -13.32 17.52 -0.03
C LEU A 43 -12.56 18.09 1.17
N ASP A 44 -12.24 17.22 2.11
CA ASP A 44 -11.12 17.39 3.00
C ASP A 44 -9.81 17.06 2.27
N TYR A 45 -9.03 18.09 1.96
CA TYR A 45 -7.77 17.95 1.25
C TYR A 45 -6.64 17.34 2.09
N ASN A 46 -6.82 17.19 3.41
CA ASN A 46 -5.93 16.40 4.25
C ASN A 46 -6.28 14.91 4.25
N ALA A 47 -7.40 14.51 3.64
CA ALA A 47 -7.87 13.12 3.61
C ALA A 47 -8.24 12.65 2.19
N ILE A 48 -7.45 13.03 1.18
CA ILE A 48 -7.71 12.66 -0.22
C ILE A 48 -7.66 11.12 -0.39
N PRO A 49 -8.53 10.51 -1.23
CA PRO A 49 -8.58 9.06 -1.41
C PRO A 49 -7.21 8.44 -1.72
N GLY A 50 -6.82 7.41 -0.98
CA GLY A 50 -5.60 6.62 -1.23
C GLY A 50 -4.30 7.14 -0.59
N ILE A 51 -4.24 8.39 -0.12
CA ILE A 51 -3.00 8.97 0.43
C ILE A 51 -2.62 8.34 1.77
N THR A 52 -1.34 8.45 2.14
CA THR A 52 -0.89 8.33 3.52
C THR A 52 -0.38 9.71 3.96
N THR A 53 -0.80 10.21 5.12
CA THR A 53 -0.62 11.62 5.50
C THR A 53 -0.44 11.81 7.00
N ASP A 54 0.38 12.78 7.40
CA ASP A 54 0.31 13.40 8.72
C ASP A 54 -0.82 14.43 8.71
N TYR A 55 -2.01 14.01 9.11
CA TYR A 55 -3.23 14.77 8.93
C TYR A 55 -3.13 16.18 9.54
N ASN A 56 -3.40 17.19 8.71
CA ASN A 56 -3.28 18.61 9.05
C ASN A 56 -1.86 19.03 9.49
N GLY A 57 -0.83 18.23 9.18
CA GLY A 57 0.58 18.54 9.45
C GLY A 57 1.21 19.50 8.43
N THR A 58 0.57 19.66 7.27
CA THR A 58 0.96 20.61 6.23
C THR A 58 -0.11 21.68 6.06
N VAL A 59 0.29 22.96 6.10
CA VAL A 59 -0.62 24.06 5.80
C VAL A 59 -0.99 24.01 4.32
N LEU A 60 -2.28 23.97 4.02
CA LEU A 60 -2.80 23.90 2.65
C LEU A 60 -3.13 25.30 2.14
N GLU A 61 -2.30 25.82 1.25
CA GLU A 61 -2.46 27.14 0.63
C GLU A 61 -1.65 27.23 -0.68
N CYS A 62 -1.89 28.26 -1.49
CA CYS A 62 -1.16 28.43 -2.76
C CYS A 62 0.37 28.48 -2.61
N ALA A 63 0.89 28.90 -1.45
CA ALA A 63 2.33 28.93 -1.18
C ALA A 63 2.93 27.56 -0.87
N SER A 64 2.13 26.59 -0.42
CA SER A 64 2.63 25.25 -0.10
C SER A 64 2.65 24.31 -1.29
N VAL A 65 1.87 24.58 -2.35
CA VAL A 65 1.80 23.73 -3.55
C VAL A 65 2.91 24.04 -4.58
N GLY A 66 3.02 23.22 -5.63
CA GLY A 66 4.04 23.37 -6.68
C GLY A 66 5.46 22.97 -6.27
N GLN A 67 5.59 22.17 -5.20
CA GLN A 67 6.88 21.71 -4.70
C GLN A 67 7.45 20.61 -5.59
N ASN A 68 8.77 20.62 -5.81
CA ASN A 68 9.45 19.50 -6.45
C ASN A 68 9.48 18.31 -5.50
N GLY A 69 9.25 17.09 -6.01
CA GLY A 69 9.45 15.89 -5.21
C GLY A 69 10.92 15.72 -4.83
N ILE A 70 11.16 15.00 -3.73
CA ILE A 70 12.51 14.77 -3.20
C ILE A 70 13.05 13.41 -3.65
N ASP A 71 12.28 12.35 -3.45
CA ASP A 71 12.75 10.99 -3.67
C ASP A 71 12.63 10.59 -5.16
N PRO A 72 13.62 9.91 -5.74
CA PRO A 72 13.51 9.44 -7.13
C PRO A 72 12.58 8.23 -7.30
N TYR A 73 12.31 7.44 -6.26
CA TYR A 73 11.59 6.16 -6.38
C TYR A 73 10.08 6.39 -6.47
N ALA A 74 9.57 6.52 -7.70
CA ALA A 74 8.13 6.42 -7.98
C ALA A 74 7.92 5.95 -9.41
N GLY A 75 7.10 4.91 -9.59
CA GLY A 75 6.89 4.29 -10.89
C GLY A 75 5.98 3.08 -10.81
N GLY A 76 5.88 2.35 -11.92
CA GLY A 76 5.08 1.14 -11.98
C GLY A 76 5.60 0.17 -13.02
N VAL A 77 5.19 -1.09 -12.88
CA VAL A 77 5.47 -2.19 -13.79
C VAL A 77 4.15 -2.77 -14.28
N GLN A 78 4.10 -3.09 -15.57
CA GLN A 78 2.96 -3.75 -16.18
C GLN A 78 3.32 -5.19 -16.55
N ALA A 79 2.49 -6.15 -16.20
CA ALA A 79 2.69 -7.56 -16.50
C ALA A 79 1.40 -8.09 -17.14
N GLY A 80 1.29 -7.97 -18.47
CA GLY A 80 0.05 -8.31 -19.18
C GLY A 80 -1.12 -7.41 -18.78
N ASP A 81 -2.16 -8.01 -18.19
CA ASP A 81 -3.38 -7.38 -17.69
C ASP A 81 -3.32 -7.01 -16.20
N VAL A 82 -2.23 -7.38 -15.52
CA VAL A 82 -1.96 -7.01 -14.12
C VAL A 82 -0.82 -6.01 -14.04
N GLY A 83 -0.65 -5.40 -12.88
CA GLY A 83 0.39 -4.40 -12.70
C GLY A 83 0.67 -4.07 -11.25
N MET A 84 1.69 -3.27 -11.05
CA MET A 84 2.06 -2.77 -9.74
C MET A 84 2.59 -1.35 -9.85
N ALA A 85 2.24 -0.49 -8.89
CA ALA A 85 2.83 0.82 -8.70
C ALA A 85 3.48 0.91 -7.33
N ALA A 86 4.52 1.74 -7.20
CA ALA A 86 5.14 1.98 -5.91
C ALA A 86 5.77 3.38 -5.85
N MET A 87 5.79 3.96 -4.65
CA MET A 87 6.49 5.22 -4.38
C MET A 87 7.10 5.25 -2.99
N ARG A 88 8.24 5.94 -2.88
CA ARG A 88 8.76 6.46 -1.61
C ARG A 88 8.40 7.94 -1.54
N TYR A 89 7.61 8.29 -0.55
CA TYR A 89 7.20 9.66 -0.33
C TYR A 89 8.06 10.29 0.75
N ILE A 90 8.45 11.55 0.52
CA ILE A 90 8.98 12.45 1.53
C ILE A 90 8.22 13.76 1.32
N ASN A 91 7.62 14.29 2.38
CA ASN A 91 6.90 15.56 2.33
C ASN A 91 7.86 16.64 1.83
N PRO A 92 7.63 17.22 0.64
CA PRO A 92 8.60 18.11 0.00
C PRO A 92 8.71 19.47 0.67
N LEU A 93 7.75 19.85 1.51
CA LEU A 93 7.76 21.12 2.24
C LEU A 93 8.49 20.97 3.58
N THR A 94 8.19 19.91 4.33
CA THR A 94 8.68 19.75 5.71
C THR A 94 9.91 18.86 5.83
N ASN A 95 10.16 17.97 4.86
CA ASN A 95 11.13 16.87 4.92
C ASN A 95 10.94 15.91 6.11
N ALA A 96 9.81 16.01 6.82
CA ALA A 96 9.64 15.40 8.13
C ALA A 96 8.74 14.16 8.12
N PHE A 97 7.77 14.12 7.20
CA PHE A 97 6.87 12.98 7.03
C PHE A 97 7.25 12.16 5.80
N LYS A 98 7.35 10.84 5.95
CA LYS A 98 7.73 9.93 4.86
C LYS A 98 7.09 8.55 5.03
N PHE A 99 6.93 7.85 3.92
CA PHE A 99 6.42 6.49 3.86
C PHE A 99 6.82 5.79 2.56
N HIS A 100 6.73 4.47 2.53
CA HIS A 100 6.74 3.67 1.32
C HIS A 100 5.33 3.14 1.06
N LYS A 101 4.86 3.23 -0.18
CA LYS A 101 3.54 2.71 -0.55
C LYS A 101 3.61 1.94 -1.85
N ALA A 102 2.97 0.78 -1.87
CA ALA A 102 2.91 -0.13 -3.00
C ALA A 102 1.46 -0.55 -3.25
N TRP A 103 1.06 -0.52 -4.52
CA TRP A 103 -0.26 -0.95 -5.00
C TRP A 103 -0.07 -2.10 -5.98
N PHE A 104 -0.71 -3.22 -5.71
CA PHE A 104 -0.74 -4.40 -6.57
C PHE A 104 -2.12 -4.48 -7.20
N PHE A 105 -2.17 -4.58 -8.52
CA PHE A 105 -3.41 -4.72 -9.29
C PHE A 105 -3.44 -6.16 -9.82
N PHE A 106 -4.12 -7.03 -9.08
CA PHE A 106 -4.23 -8.45 -9.36
C PHE A 106 -5.45 -8.76 -10.24
N PRO A 107 -5.56 -10.00 -10.78
CA PRO A 107 -6.72 -10.39 -11.57
C PRO A 107 -8.04 -10.19 -10.83
N HIS A 108 -9.14 -10.14 -11.59
CA HIS A 108 -10.51 -10.01 -11.09
C HIS A 108 -10.84 -8.67 -10.37
N ASN A 109 -10.16 -7.59 -10.75
CA ASN A 109 -10.33 -6.26 -10.18
C ASN A 109 -10.07 -6.25 -8.66
N VAL A 110 -9.04 -6.98 -8.23
CA VAL A 110 -8.59 -7.02 -6.85
C VAL A 110 -7.32 -6.19 -6.73
N GLN A 111 -7.36 -5.18 -5.88
CA GLN A 111 -6.18 -4.42 -5.50
C GLN A 111 -5.68 -4.90 -4.15
N HIS A 112 -4.38 -4.89 -3.95
CA HIS A 112 -3.77 -5.06 -2.64
C HIS A 112 -2.83 -3.88 -2.38
N VAL A 113 -2.83 -3.34 -1.18
CA VAL A 113 -2.08 -2.13 -0.85
C VAL A 113 -1.24 -2.38 0.39
N LEU A 114 0.04 -2.04 0.29
CA LEU A 114 1.01 -2.14 1.37
C LEU A 114 1.60 -0.76 1.65
N VAL A 115 1.57 -0.35 2.91
CA VAL A 115 2.19 0.89 3.40
C VAL A 115 3.21 0.51 4.47
N SER A 116 4.47 0.91 4.30
CA SER A 116 5.55 0.65 5.26
C SER A 116 6.43 1.87 5.47
N SER A 117 7.37 1.77 6.40
CA SER A 117 8.35 2.82 6.68
C SER A 117 7.74 4.20 6.95
N VAL A 118 6.55 4.21 7.56
CA VAL A 118 5.84 5.44 7.93
C VAL A 118 6.53 6.08 9.12
N GLU A 119 7.02 7.30 8.95
CA GLU A 119 7.81 8.01 9.95
C GLU A 119 7.53 9.52 9.90
N GLN A 120 7.32 10.10 11.08
CA GLN A 120 7.23 11.54 11.33
C GLN A 120 8.42 11.97 12.19
N THR A 121 9.30 12.82 11.66
CA THR A 121 10.52 13.25 12.34
C THR A 121 10.42 14.66 12.94
N ASN A 122 9.36 15.41 12.65
CA ASN A 122 9.15 16.72 13.25
C ASN A 122 8.80 16.56 14.74
N THR A 123 9.73 16.97 15.61
CA THR A 123 9.60 16.83 17.07
C THR A 123 8.44 17.64 17.66
N ASN A 124 7.96 18.65 16.94
CA ASN A 124 6.84 19.50 17.36
C ASN A 124 5.51 19.09 16.72
N SER A 125 5.50 18.03 15.91
CA SER A 125 4.25 17.55 15.31
C SER A 125 3.33 17.00 16.39
N THR A 126 2.05 17.33 16.27
CA THR A 126 0.94 16.72 17.03
C THR A 126 -0.07 16.07 16.08
N SER A 127 0.29 15.87 14.82
CA SER A 127 -0.61 15.36 13.79
C SER A 127 -0.79 13.85 13.93
N PRO A 128 -2.03 13.35 13.87
CA PRO A 128 -2.26 11.92 13.70
C PRO A 128 -1.84 11.50 12.29
N VAL A 129 -1.52 10.21 12.11
CA VAL A 129 -1.08 9.67 10.82
C VAL A 129 -2.14 8.71 10.29
N TYR A 130 -2.59 8.95 9.05
CA TYR A 130 -3.67 8.18 8.43
C TYR A 130 -3.22 7.59 7.09
N SER A 131 -3.68 6.38 6.79
CA SER A 131 -3.81 5.90 5.41
C SER A 131 -5.28 5.98 5.01
N VAL A 132 -5.59 6.90 4.11
CA VAL A 132 -6.96 7.12 3.63
C VAL A 132 -7.32 6.03 2.64
N LEU A 133 -8.38 5.30 2.95
CA LEU A 133 -8.95 4.30 2.05
C LEU A 133 -9.71 5.01 0.93
N ASP A 134 -10.50 6.01 1.31
CA ASP A 134 -11.39 6.71 0.40
C ASP A 134 -11.98 8.01 0.98
N GLN A 135 -12.47 8.85 0.08
CA GLN A 135 -13.30 10.01 0.34
C GLN A 135 -14.13 10.34 -0.90
N ARG A 136 -15.38 9.92 -0.95
CA ARG A 136 -16.26 10.05 -2.12
C ARG A 136 -17.68 10.48 -1.73
N LEU A 137 -18.53 10.75 -2.72
CA LEU A 137 -19.95 11.01 -2.45
C LEU A 137 -20.57 9.79 -1.78
N ARG A 138 -21.31 10.02 -0.69
CA ARG A 138 -22.06 8.97 -0.03
C ARG A 138 -23.23 8.56 -0.94
N SER A 139 -23.26 7.27 -1.27
CA SER A 139 -24.35 6.65 -2.02
C SER A 139 -24.71 5.31 -1.40
N GLY A 140 -25.98 5.12 -1.03
CA GLY A 140 -26.47 3.88 -0.42
C GLY A 140 -25.96 3.61 1.00
N GLU A 141 -26.17 2.36 1.45
CA GLU A 141 -25.76 1.87 2.77
C GLU A 141 -24.25 1.62 2.84
N ILE A 142 -23.71 1.75 4.05
CA ILE A 142 -22.33 1.40 4.40
C ILE A 142 -22.39 0.19 5.32
N TYR A 143 -21.55 -0.81 5.11
CA TYR A 143 -21.48 -2.00 5.95
C TYR A 143 -20.09 -2.15 6.56
N ILE A 144 -20.04 -2.45 7.86
CA ILE A 144 -18.84 -2.88 8.59
C ILE A 144 -19.13 -4.28 9.14
N ASP A 145 -18.33 -5.27 8.74
CA ASP A 145 -18.51 -6.68 9.11
C ASP A 145 -19.96 -7.20 8.95
N GLY A 146 -20.63 -6.77 7.88
CA GLY A 146 -22.01 -7.16 7.55
C GLY A 146 -23.10 -6.39 8.29
N TYR A 147 -22.73 -5.46 9.18
CA TYR A 147 -23.67 -4.61 9.88
C TYR A 147 -23.76 -3.22 9.21
N PRO A 148 -24.98 -2.75 8.86
CA PRO A 148 -25.13 -1.43 8.29
C PRO A 148 -24.81 -0.35 9.33
N VAL A 149 -24.10 0.70 8.89
CA VAL A 149 -23.76 1.86 9.73
C VAL A 149 -24.33 3.14 9.13
N SER A 150 -25.05 3.91 9.94
CA SER A 150 -25.73 5.15 9.52
C SER A 150 -25.04 6.42 10.01
N GLU A 151 -24.14 6.29 10.99
CA GLU A 151 -23.40 7.39 11.63
C GLU A 151 -21.89 7.16 11.53
N SER A 152 -21.10 8.21 11.75
CA SER A 152 -19.65 8.11 11.81
C SER A 152 -19.20 7.16 12.91
N VAL A 153 -18.19 6.34 12.61
CA VAL A 153 -17.56 5.40 13.52
C VAL A 153 -16.08 5.74 13.59
N ASN A 154 -15.54 5.87 14.81
CA ASN A 154 -14.12 6.15 15.00
C ASN A 154 -13.42 4.97 15.67
N GLU A 155 -12.27 4.58 15.12
CA GLU A 155 -11.36 3.58 15.69
C GLU A 155 -12.07 2.27 16.09
N THR A 156 -12.72 1.64 15.11
CA THR A 156 -13.37 0.33 15.26
C THR A 156 -12.54 -0.76 14.62
N GLU A 157 -12.45 -1.93 15.26
CA GLU A 157 -11.89 -3.13 14.64
C GLU A 157 -12.84 -3.65 13.56
N ALA A 158 -12.32 -3.92 12.36
CA ALA A 158 -13.10 -4.46 11.25
C ALA A 158 -12.28 -5.42 10.37
N GLU A 159 -12.89 -6.52 9.91
CA GLU A 159 -12.31 -7.34 8.82
C GLU A 159 -12.78 -6.83 7.46
N PHE A 160 -14.01 -6.31 7.37
CA PHE A 160 -14.65 -5.90 6.14
C PHE A 160 -15.30 -4.52 6.27
N LEU A 161 -15.12 -3.70 5.23
CA LEU A 161 -15.84 -2.45 5.01
C LEU A 161 -16.37 -2.44 3.58
N TRP A 162 -17.63 -2.09 3.36
CA TRP A 162 -18.20 -1.96 2.02
C TRP A 162 -19.02 -0.69 1.88
N HIS A 163 -18.84 -0.01 0.74
CA HIS A 163 -19.62 1.15 0.35
C HIS A 163 -19.71 1.27 -1.16
N ALA A 164 -20.92 1.47 -1.70
CA ALA A 164 -21.17 1.85 -3.10
C ALA A 164 -20.37 1.04 -4.15
N GLY A 165 -20.33 -0.28 -3.97
CA GLY A 165 -19.65 -1.22 -4.85
C GLY A 165 -18.13 -1.24 -4.80
N THR A 166 -17.57 -0.70 -3.72
CA THR A 166 -16.17 -0.86 -3.33
C THR A 166 -16.10 -1.49 -1.95
N GLY A 167 -15.48 -2.67 -1.88
CA GLY A 167 -15.21 -3.36 -0.63
C GLY A 167 -13.75 -3.31 -0.23
N TYR A 168 -13.48 -3.28 1.06
CA TYR A 168 -12.16 -3.27 1.66
C TYR A 168 -12.07 -4.43 2.64
N ARG A 169 -10.99 -5.21 2.54
CA ARG A 169 -10.69 -6.28 3.48
C ARG A 169 -9.38 -5.99 4.20
N PHE A 170 -9.42 -6.13 5.51
CA PHE A 170 -8.26 -5.96 6.37
C PHE A 170 -7.80 -7.32 6.90
N PRO A 171 -6.48 -7.55 7.01
CA PRO A 171 -5.98 -8.82 7.49
C PRO A 171 -6.15 -8.94 9.00
N VAL A 172 -6.58 -10.12 9.44
CA VAL A 172 -6.62 -10.49 10.86
C VAL A 172 -5.25 -11.02 11.26
N SER A 173 -4.57 -10.34 12.18
CA SER A 173 -3.26 -10.71 12.68
C SER A 173 -3.33 -11.01 14.17
N GLN A 174 -2.87 -12.20 14.57
CA GLN A 174 -2.87 -12.65 15.97
C GLN A 174 -4.26 -12.60 16.66
N GLY A 175 -5.34 -12.67 15.86
CA GLY A 175 -6.72 -12.63 16.36
C GLY A 175 -7.30 -11.22 16.51
N CYS A 176 -6.54 -10.17 16.17
CA CYS A 176 -7.02 -8.79 16.11
C CYS A 176 -7.19 -8.36 14.65
N SER A 177 -8.31 -7.69 14.37
CA SER A 177 -8.56 -7.04 13.08
C SER A 177 -7.86 -5.69 13.01
N ALA A 178 -7.80 -5.08 11.82
CA ALA A 178 -7.29 -3.73 11.70
C ALA A 178 -8.30 -2.73 12.31
N VAL A 179 -7.77 -1.66 12.89
CA VAL A 179 -8.59 -0.52 13.33
C VAL A 179 -8.83 0.40 12.13
N ILE A 180 -10.08 0.81 11.95
CA ILE A 180 -10.51 1.75 10.91
C ILE A 180 -11.42 2.83 11.49
N SER A 181 -11.57 3.91 10.75
CA SER A 181 -12.58 4.94 11.01
C SER A 181 -13.37 5.23 9.73
N VAL A 182 -14.65 5.54 9.92
CA VAL A 182 -15.60 5.95 8.87
C VAL A 182 -16.23 7.27 9.28
N GLY A 183 -16.05 8.30 8.46
CA GLY A 183 -16.68 9.60 8.62
C GLY A 183 -17.82 9.76 7.62
N LEU A 184 -19.02 10.07 8.13
CA LEU A 184 -20.21 10.38 7.36
C LEU A 184 -20.59 11.84 7.62
N GLU A 185 -20.32 12.73 6.66
CA GLU A 185 -20.45 14.17 6.86
C GLU A 185 -21.15 14.84 5.67
N THR A 186 -22.06 15.77 5.96
CA THR A 186 -22.50 16.74 4.96
C THR A 186 -21.58 17.96 4.98
N ARG A 187 -20.80 18.13 3.90
CA ARG A 187 -19.85 19.24 3.75
C ARG A 187 -20.35 20.21 2.68
N THR A 188 -20.18 21.51 2.91
CA THR A 188 -20.60 22.53 1.94
C THR A 188 -19.48 22.78 0.93
N GLY A 189 -19.70 22.39 -0.32
CA GLY A 189 -18.79 22.62 -1.44
C GLY A 189 -18.85 24.06 -1.92
N ASP A 190 -17.85 24.86 -1.55
CA ASP A 190 -17.73 26.26 -1.95
C ASP A 190 -16.60 26.45 -2.97
N TRP A 191 -16.95 26.45 -4.26
CA TRP A 191 -15.98 26.56 -5.35
C TRP A 191 -15.14 27.85 -5.33
N ARG A 192 -15.62 28.91 -4.64
CA ARG A 192 -14.85 30.15 -4.44
C ARG A 192 -13.62 29.95 -3.57
N LYS A 193 -13.59 28.90 -2.75
CA LYS A 193 -12.42 28.55 -1.94
C LYS A 193 -11.32 27.86 -2.76
N LEU A 194 -11.68 27.30 -3.92
CA LEU A 194 -10.76 26.58 -4.79
C LEU A 194 -10.30 27.38 -6.02
N GLY A 195 -10.88 28.54 -6.27
CA GLY A 195 -10.62 29.35 -7.46
C GLY A 195 -11.57 30.54 -7.59
N VAL A 196 -11.77 31.01 -8.82
CA VAL A 196 -12.56 32.23 -9.12
C VAL A 196 -14.03 31.97 -9.45
N SER A 197 -14.51 30.73 -9.26
CA SER A 197 -15.87 30.33 -9.63
C SER A 197 -16.94 31.10 -8.85
N PRO A 198 -17.98 31.66 -9.51
CA PRO A 198 -19.07 32.35 -8.84
C PRO A 198 -20.18 31.41 -8.35
N THR A 199 -20.03 30.09 -8.51
CA THR A 199 -21.08 29.10 -8.20
C THR A 199 -21.47 29.16 -6.72
N VAL A 200 -22.78 29.09 -6.47
CA VAL A 200 -23.34 29.04 -5.11
C VAL A 200 -22.86 27.77 -4.42
N ALA A 201 -22.42 27.90 -3.17
CA ALA A 201 -21.96 26.76 -2.40
C ALA A 201 -23.11 25.77 -2.13
N THR A 202 -22.88 24.48 -2.35
CA THR A 202 -23.91 23.44 -2.22
C THR A 202 -23.47 22.35 -1.25
N PRO A 203 -24.38 21.80 -0.44
CA PRO A 203 -24.06 20.67 0.42
C PRO A 203 -23.78 19.42 -0.40
N LYS A 204 -22.81 18.62 0.04
CA LYS A 204 -22.44 17.32 -0.49
C LYS A 204 -22.39 16.34 0.68
N ASP A 205 -23.04 15.19 0.53
CA ASP A 205 -22.96 14.11 1.51
C ASP A 205 -21.74 13.24 1.18
N ILE A 206 -20.83 13.10 2.13
CA ILE A 206 -19.49 12.55 1.92
C ILE A 206 -19.27 11.35 2.83
N PHE A 207 -18.78 10.28 2.21
CA PHE A 207 -18.22 9.12 2.89
C PHE A 207 -16.69 9.23 2.87
N THR A 208 -16.07 9.13 4.04
CA THR A 208 -14.61 9.08 4.20
C THR A 208 -14.25 7.85 5.02
N ALA A 209 -13.23 7.09 4.63
CA ALA A 209 -12.73 5.98 5.42
C ALA A 209 -11.20 5.98 5.47
N TRP A 210 -10.63 5.66 6.62
CA TRP A 210 -9.18 5.64 6.82
C TRP A 210 -8.74 4.64 7.88
N ILE A 211 -7.47 4.25 7.79
CA ILE A 211 -6.76 3.47 8.80
C ILE A 211 -5.92 4.46 9.64
N PRO A 212 -6.19 4.63 10.93
CA PRO A 212 -5.26 5.30 11.84
C PRO A 212 -4.02 4.44 12.06
N HIS A 213 -2.84 5.05 11.93
CA HIS A 213 -1.59 4.38 12.21
C HIS A 213 -1.23 4.50 13.69
N GLU A 214 -0.96 3.35 14.32
CA GLU A 214 -0.39 3.27 15.66
C GLU A 214 1.13 3.45 15.64
N LYS A 215 1.70 3.99 16.72
CA LYS A 215 3.15 4.10 16.87
C LYS A 215 3.77 2.74 17.19
N HIS A 216 4.96 2.52 16.66
CA HIS A 216 5.74 1.30 16.86
C HIS A 216 6.20 1.12 18.33
N THR A 217 6.30 2.22 19.08
CA THR A 217 6.61 2.24 20.50
C THR A 217 5.32 2.43 21.28
N PHE A 218 4.90 1.40 22.01
CA PHE A 218 3.81 1.50 22.97
C PHE A 218 4.29 2.32 24.17
N ASP A 219 3.74 3.52 24.32
CA ASP A 219 3.82 4.27 25.57
C ASP A 219 2.58 3.92 26.42
N LEU A 220 2.83 3.40 27.62
CA LEU A 220 1.77 3.02 28.58
C LEU A 220 1.31 4.20 29.44
N SER A 221 1.80 5.42 29.17
CA SER A 221 1.35 6.61 29.88
C SER A 221 -0.14 6.88 29.57
N PRO A 222 -0.93 7.36 30.55
CA PRO A 222 -2.37 7.62 30.35
C PRO A 222 -2.69 8.67 29.28
N ASN A 223 -1.68 9.46 28.87
CA ASN A 223 -1.78 10.53 27.89
C ASN A 223 -0.99 10.22 26.61
N ALA A 224 -0.57 8.96 26.42
CA ALA A 224 0.07 8.52 25.20
C ALA A 224 -0.89 8.76 24.02
N THR A 225 -0.36 9.33 22.95
CA THR A 225 -1.11 9.53 21.70
C THR A 225 -0.34 8.93 20.54
N ASP A 226 -1.05 8.34 19.59
CA ASP A 226 -0.49 7.89 18.31
C ASP A 226 -0.26 9.07 17.33
N SER A 227 -0.17 10.29 17.85
CA SER A 227 0.06 11.50 17.06
C SER A 227 1.47 12.05 17.25
N GLY A 228 2.00 12.74 16.24
CA GLY A 228 3.27 13.46 16.33
C GLY A 228 4.51 12.62 15.97
N PRO A 229 5.70 12.92 16.52
CA PRO A 229 6.94 12.28 16.10
C PRO A 229 6.96 10.78 16.45
N GLY A 230 7.52 9.98 15.55
CA GLY A 230 7.68 8.54 15.75
C GLY A 230 7.72 7.74 14.45
N LYS A 231 7.96 6.45 14.61
CA LYS A 231 7.75 5.43 13.58
C LYS A 231 6.43 4.74 13.83
N TYR A 232 5.75 4.39 12.75
CA TYR A 232 4.40 3.87 12.79
C TYR A 232 4.33 2.43 12.28
N ILE A 233 3.33 1.70 12.75
CA ILE A 233 3.07 0.32 12.34
C ILE A 233 2.69 0.34 10.84
N PRO A 234 3.28 -0.56 10.02
CA PRO A 234 2.88 -0.74 8.62
C PRO A 234 1.39 -1.08 8.49
N ALA A 235 0.74 -0.56 7.46
CA ALA A 235 -0.66 -0.88 7.16
C ALA A 235 -0.75 -1.73 5.89
N GLU A 236 -1.79 -2.57 5.83
CA GLU A 236 -2.11 -3.39 4.67
C GLU A 236 -3.61 -3.57 4.54
N TYR A 237 -4.11 -3.57 3.30
CA TYR A 237 -5.52 -3.79 2.99
C TYR A 237 -5.70 -4.25 1.54
N SER A 238 -6.81 -4.91 1.26
CA SER A 238 -7.21 -5.29 -0.11
C SER A 238 -8.47 -4.56 -0.51
N VAL A 239 -8.57 -4.16 -1.77
CA VAL A 239 -9.75 -3.48 -2.33
C VAL A 239 -10.38 -4.38 -3.38
N PHE A 240 -11.69 -4.55 -3.28
CA PHE A 240 -12.53 -5.37 -4.14
C PHE A 240 -13.51 -4.46 -4.86
N LEU A 241 -13.25 -4.25 -6.15
CA LEU A 241 -14.06 -3.38 -6.99
C LEU A 241 -15.17 -4.16 -7.70
N ALA A 242 -16.19 -3.43 -8.15
CA ALA A 242 -17.31 -3.94 -8.95
C ALA A 242 -18.05 -5.08 -8.23
N THR A 243 -18.65 -4.73 -7.09
CA THR A 243 -19.53 -5.61 -6.31
C THR A 243 -20.88 -4.90 -6.15
N GLU A 244 -22.00 -5.55 -6.43
CA GLU A 244 -23.32 -4.90 -6.42
C GLU A 244 -23.96 -4.86 -5.02
N SER A 245 -23.48 -5.71 -4.11
CA SER A 245 -23.98 -5.85 -2.74
C SER A 245 -22.86 -6.18 -1.75
N TYR A 246 -23.14 -6.07 -0.45
CA TYR A 246 -22.22 -6.53 0.59
C TYR A 246 -21.96 -8.04 0.48
N GLU A 247 -22.99 -8.84 0.22
CA GLU A 247 -22.89 -10.31 0.12
C GLU A 247 -22.01 -10.74 -1.05
N GLU A 248 -22.14 -10.08 -2.20
CA GLU A 248 -21.26 -10.34 -3.35
C GLU A 248 -19.81 -9.94 -3.04
N PHE A 249 -19.62 -8.80 -2.37
CA PHE A 249 -18.30 -8.39 -1.91
C PHE A 249 -17.69 -9.41 -0.95
N GLU A 250 -18.44 -9.85 0.05
CA GLU A 250 -17.97 -10.81 1.05
C GLU A 250 -17.58 -12.13 0.38
N ASP A 251 -18.41 -12.69 -0.51
CA ASP A 251 -18.06 -13.88 -1.29
C ASP A 251 -16.76 -13.67 -2.09
N LYS A 252 -16.67 -12.56 -2.82
CA LYS A 252 -15.50 -12.22 -3.63
C LYS A 252 -14.25 -12.10 -2.76
N ALA A 253 -14.35 -11.44 -1.61
CA ALA A 253 -13.24 -11.22 -0.68
C ALA A 253 -12.82 -12.50 0.04
N LEU A 254 -13.74 -13.42 0.30
CA LEU A 254 -13.46 -14.73 0.86
C LEU A 254 -12.83 -15.68 -0.18
N ARG A 255 -13.18 -15.56 -1.47
CA ARG A 255 -12.62 -16.41 -2.53
C ARG A 255 -11.28 -15.90 -3.06
N LEU A 256 -11.14 -14.60 -3.24
CA LEU A 256 -9.97 -13.96 -3.82
C LEU A 256 -9.17 -13.26 -2.72
N ARG A 257 -8.32 -14.02 -2.01
CA ARG A 257 -7.49 -13.49 -0.92
C ARG A 257 -6.04 -13.27 -1.37
N PRO A 258 -5.65 -12.07 -1.82
CA PRO A 258 -4.24 -11.72 -1.92
C PRO A 258 -3.56 -11.89 -0.56
N ARG A 259 -2.26 -12.19 -0.60
CA ARG A 259 -1.47 -12.41 0.61
C ARG A 259 -0.19 -11.59 0.58
N THR A 260 0.04 -10.86 1.65
CA THR A 260 1.31 -10.19 1.92
C THR A 260 2.40 -11.20 2.23
N ILE A 261 3.52 -11.06 1.53
CA ILE A 261 4.74 -11.85 1.75
C ILE A 261 5.72 -11.08 2.63
N ALA A 262 5.87 -9.78 2.37
CA ALA A 262 6.72 -8.88 3.12
C ALA A 262 6.14 -7.47 3.05
N ASN A 263 6.21 -6.72 4.15
CA ASN A 263 5.91 -5.29 4.18
C ASN A 263 6.88 -4.59 5.12
N THR A 264 8.11 -4.40 4.67
CA THR A 264 9.24 -3.92 5.48
C THR A 264 9.87 -2.67 4.85
N GLU A 265 10.91 -2.14 5.49
CA GLU A 265 11.71 -1.04 4.92
C GLU A 265 12.55 -1.43 3.70
N THR A 266 12.73 -2.73 3.45
CA THR A 266 13.54 -3.25 2.34
C THR A 266 12.70 -3.75 1.18
N VAL A 267 11.56 -4.39 1.47
CA VAL A 267 10.68 -4.97 0.45
C VAL A 267 9.22 -4.85 0.86
N SER A 268 8.36 -4.48 -0.08
CA SER A 268 6.91 -4.74 -0.01
C SER A 268 6.53 -5.71 -1.13
N ALA A 269 6.04 -6.89 -0.77
CA ALA A 269 5.74 -7.98 -1.70
C ALA A 269 4.42 -8.65 -1.33
N ALA A 270 3.63 -8.98 -2.36
CA ALA A 270 2.35 -9.64 -2.23
C ALA A 270 2.12 -10.60 -3.40
N ILE A 271 1.31 -11.62 -3.16
CA ILE A 271 0.92 -12.61 -4.15
C ILE A 271 -0.60 -12.66 -4.28
N ASP A 272 -1.08 -12.91 -5.49
CA ASP A 272 -2.51 -13.09 -5.76
C ASP A 272 -3.05 -14.38 -5.11
N SER A 273 -4.38 -14.52 -5.13
CA SER A 273 -5.06 -15.66 -4.50
C SER A 273 -4.78 -17.01 -5.19
N SER A 274 -4.40 -17.01 -6.47
CA SER A 274 -4.06 -18.24 -7.20
C SER A 274 -2.59 -18.66 -7.05
N ALA A 275 -1.79 -17.87 -6.33
CA ALA A 275 -0.35 -18.05 -6.19
C ALA A 275 0.42 -18.10 -7.54
N LYS A 276 -0.07 -17.36 -8.54
CA LYS A 276 0.52 -17.27 -9.89
C LYS A 276 1.10 -15.91 -10.21
N VAL A 277 0.69 -14.84 -9.52
CA VAL A 277 1.17 -13.49 -9.75
C VAL A 277 1.78 -12.96 -8.45
N LEU A 278 3.10 -12.88 -8.42
CA LEU A 278 3.88 -12.36 -7.29
C LEU A 278 4.49 -11.01 -7.66
N GLY A 279 4.09 -9.95 -6.96
CA GLY A 279 4.66 -8.62 -7.10
C GLY A 279 5.61 -8.28 -5.95
N ALA A 280 6.63 -7.47 -6.21
CA ALA A 280 7.51 -6.93 -5.18
C ALA A 280 8.12 -5.57 -5.58
N ALA A 281 8.10 -4.61 -4.65
CA ALA A 281 8.89 -3.39 -4.68
C ALA A 281 10.10 -3.56 -3.77
N PHE A 282 11.30 -3.43 -4.34
CA PHE A 282 12.56 -3.40 -3.61
C PHE A 282 12.93 -1.94 -3.36
N TRP A 283 13.03 -1.54 -2.09
CA TRP A 283 13.11 -0.14 -1.69
C TRP A 283 14.53 0.41 -1.60
N LYS A 284 15.53 -0.44 -1.34
CA LYS A 284 16.93 -0.04 -1.12
C LYS A 284 17.75 -0.18 -2.40
N ALA A 285 18.72 0.72 -2.60
CA ALA A 285 19.50 0.79 -3.83
C ALA A 285 20.34 -0.46 -4.13
N ASP A 286 20.74 -1.18 -3.08
CA ASP A 286 21.39 -2.50 -3.11
C ASP A 286 20.40 -3.67 -3.26
N GLY A 287 19.12 -3.36 -3.45
CA GLY A 287 18.04 -4.32 -3.62
C GLY A 287 17.61 -4.95 -2.31
N GLY A 288 17.40 -6.26 -2.34
CA GLY A 288 16.90 -6.99 -1.18
C GLY A 288 16.45 -8.40 -1.52
N SER A 289 15.79 -9.03 -0.56
CA SER A 289 15.29 -10.39 -0.73
C SER A 289 14.11 -10.67 0.17
N PHE A 290 13.30 -11.64 -0.24
CA PHE A 290 12.23 -12.19 0.57
C PHE A 290 12.01 -13.67 0.24
N THR A 291 11.28 -14.35 1.12
CA THR A 291 11.03 -15.79 1.01
C THR A 291 9.53 -16.04 1.03
N VAL A 292 9.03 -16.74 0.01
CA VAL A 292 7.65 -17.25 -0.02
C VAL A 292 7.67 -18.69 0.50
N ARG A 293 7.34 -18.85 1.78
CA ARG A 293 7.59 -20.10 2.53
C ARG A 293 6.80 -21.30 2.00
N ASP A 294 5.53 -21.08 1.71
CA ASP A 294 4.60 -22.08 1.21
C ASP A 294 4.91 -22.53 -0.22
N MET A 295 5.47 -21.64 -1.05
CA MET A 295 5.97 -21.98 -2.38
C MET A 295 7.40 -22.56 -2.35
N GLY A 296 8.10 -22.47 -1.23
CA GLY A 296 9.48 -22.93 -1.11
C GLY A 296 10.47 -22.15 -2.00
N ILE A 297 10.20 -20.86 -2.28
CA ILE A 297 11.07 -20.01 -3.10
C ILE A 297 11.63 -18.82 -2.32
N ARG A 298 12.82 -18.38 -2.70
CA ARG A 298 13.44 -17.13 -2.28
C ARG A 298 13.76 -16.29 -3.50
N VAL A 299 13.30 -15.04 -3.49
CA VAL A 299 13.56 -14.03 -4.52
C VAL A 299 14.58 -13.05 -3.97
N GLU A 300 15.61 -12.78 -4.75
CA GLU A 300 16.68 -11.83 -4.44
C GLU A 300 16.94 -10.95 -5.66
N VAL A 301 17.03 -9.65 -5.43
CA VAL A 301 17.26 -8.64 -6.47
C VAL A 301 18.34 -7.69 -5.98
N ASP A 302 19.23 -7.27 -6.86
CA ASP A 302 20.42 -6.48 -6.54
C ASP A 302 20.23 -4.96 -6.69
N ARG A 303 18.99 -4.51 -6.85
CA ARG A 303 18.66 -3.09 -7.04
C ARG A 303 17.24 -2.74 -6.59
N ASN A 304 17.01 -1.45 -6.34
CA ASN A 304 15.71 -0.85 -6.09
C ASN A 304 14.82 -0.81 -7.34
N VAL A 305 14.21 -1.94 -7.70
CA VAL A 305 13.26 -2.08 -8.81
C VAL A 305 11.88 -2.54 -8.31
N ILE A 306 10.90 -2.49 -9.20
CA ILE A 306 9.63 -3.21 -9.03
C ILE A 306 9.65 -4.43 -9.96
N VAL A 307 9.26 -5.59 -9.44
CA VAL A 307 9.24 -6.86 -10.15
C VAL A 307 7.84 -7.47 -10.04
N MET A 308 7.34 -7.99 -11.16
CA MET A 308 6.17 -8.87 -11.23
C MET A 308 6.61 -10.20 -11.83
N LEU A 309 6.32 -11.30 -11.13
CA LEU A 309 6.52 -12.67 -11.59
C LEU A 309 5.15 -13.29 -11.87
N GLU A 310 4.92 -13.64 -13.13
CA GLU A 310 3.75 -14.40 -13.58
C GLU A 310 4.19 -15.85 -13.83
N PHE A 311 3.69 -16.80 -13.04
CA PHE A 311 3.98 -18.22 -13.19
C PHE A 311 2.94 -18.89 -14.09
N ASP A 312 3.39 -19.76 -14.99
CA ASP A 312 2.49 -20.49 -15.90
C ASP A 312 1.57 -21.44 -15.10
N ASP A 313 2.12 -22.09 -14.09
CA ASP A 313 1.45 -23.07 -13.25
C ASP A 313 1.97 -23.09 -11.79
N GLU A 314 1.38 -23.96 -10.98
CA GLU A 314 1.69 -24.12 -9.55
C GLU A 314 3.06 -24.76 -9.27
N SER A 315 3.78 -25.22 -10.29
CA SER A 315 5.16 -25.70 -10.13
C SER A 315 6.14 -24.55 -9.94
N HIS A 316 5.76 -23.33 -10.34
CA HIS A 316 6.58 -22.12 -10.29
C HIS A 316 7.94 -22.27 -11.00
N THR A 317 8.02 -23.16 -12.00
CA THR A 317 9.27 -23.45 -12.73
C THR A 317 9.44 -22.67 -14.01
N SER A 318 8.36 -22.13 -14.57
CA SER A 318 8.36 -21.28 -15.77
C SER A 318 7.38 -20.12 -15.65
N GLY A 319 7.59 -19.11 -16.48
CA GLY A 319 6.68 -17.98 -16.59
C GLY A 319 7.35 -16.75 -17.18
N LYS A 320 6.89 -15.58 -16.74
CA LYS A 320 7.38 -14.27 -17.15
C LYS A 320 7.82 -13.46 -15.95
N VAL A 321 8.92 -12.73 -16.12
CA VAL A 321 9.32 -11.66 -15.21
C VAL A 321 9.14 -10.33 -15.93
N SER A 322 8.45 -9.40 -15.31
CA SER A 322 8.31 -8.01 -15.74
C SER A 322 8.97 -7.11 -14.70
N VAL A 323 9.79 -6.17 -15.15
CA VAL A 323 10.62 -5.32 -14.29
C VAL A 323 10.57 -3.87 -14.74
N ALA A 324 10.52 -2.94 -13.80
CA ALA A 324 10.71 -1.51 -14.05
C ALA A 324 11.60 -0.90 -12.95
N ASP A 325 12.40 0.11 -13.29
CA ASP A 325 13.19 0.90 -12.33
C ASP A 325 12.47 2.22 -12.01
N PRO A 326 11.84 2.36 -10.83
CA PRO A 326 11.11 3.57 -10.45
C PRO A 326 11.99 4.80 -10.28
N THR A 327 13.32 4.64 -10.20
CA THR A 327 14.27 5.74 -10.12
C THR A 327 14.76 6.23 -11.47
N HIS A 328 14.37 5.54 -12.55
CA HIS A 328 14.87 5.77 -13.91
C HIS A 328 16.39 5.54 -14.01
N GLY A 329 16.92 4.61 -13.20
CA GLY A 329 18.30 4.14 -13.29
C GLY A 329 18.56 3.32 -14.56
N THR A 330 19.83 3.24 -14.96
CA THR A 330 20.29 2.52 -16.16
C THR A 330 21.18 1.32 -15.83
N GLY A 331 21.46 0.46 -16.80
CA GLY A 331 22.31 -0.72 -16.64
C GLY A 331 21.50 -1.99 -16.40
N LYS A 332 22.06 -2.94 -15.65
CA LYS A 332 21.49 -4.29 -15.48
C LYS A 332 20.86 -4.49 -14.11
N VAL A 333 19.79 -5.28 -14.09
CA VAL A 333 19.19 -5.84 -12.88
C VAL A 333 19.36 -7.35 -12.89
N ASN A 334 19.77 -7.92 -11.76
CA ASN A 334 19.88 -9.36 -11.57
C ASN A 334 18.79 -9.83 -10.60
N ILE A 335 17.98 -10.77 -11.06
CA ILE A 335 16.89 -11.37 -10.29
C ILE A 335 17.24 -12.85 -10.12
N LYS A 336 17.38 -13.27 -8.87
CA LYS A 336 17.69 -14.64 -8.50
C LYS A 336 16.50 -15.25 -7.79
N VAL A 337 15.98 -16.35 -8.34
CA VAL A 337 14.92 -17.15 -7.73
C VAL A 337 15.49 -18.52 -7.40
N THR A 338 15.48 -18.88 -6.12
CA THR A 338 16.05 -20.15 -5.63
C THR A 338 15.03 -20.95 -4.85
N SER A 339 15.08 -22.27 -4.98
CA SER A 339 14.34 -23.14 -4.07
C SER A 339 15.01 -23.14 -2.69
N ILE A 340 14.19 -23.16 -1.64
CA ILE A 340 14.65 -23.29 -0.26
C ILE A 340 14.38 -24.70 0.24
N THR A 341 15.30 -25.25 1.03
CA THR A 341 15.09 -26.53 1.71
C THR A 341 14.96 -26.30 3.20
N TYR A 342 13.91 -26.87 3.81
CA TYR A 342 13.72 -26.82 5.26
C TYR A 342 14.44 -27.99 5.93
N LYS A 343 15.50 -27.71 6.69
CA LYS A 343 16.04 -28.69 7.65
C LYS A 343 15.26 -28.58 8.96
N ARG A 344 14.27 -29.46 9.17
CA ARG A 344 13.71 -29.67 10.51
C ARG A 344 14.78 -30.28 11.40
N ARG A 345 15.30 -29.52 12.37
CA ARG A 345 16.08 -30.12 13.47
C ARG A 345 15.12 -30.92 14.35
N HIS A 346 15.10 -32.24 14.18
CA HIS A 346 14.57 -33.14 15.21
C HIS A 346 15.54 -33.09 16.39
N HIS A 347 15.15 -32.45 17.50
CA HIS A 347 15.77 -32.79 18.77
C HIS A 347 15.24 -34.17 19.18
N PRO A 348 16.11 -35.15 19.49
CA PRO A 348 15.65 -36.40 20.07
C PRO A 348 14.86 -36.08 21.34
N ARG A 349 13.65 -36.65 21.47
CA ARG A 349 12.87 -36.60 22.72
C ARG A 349 13.75 -37.19 23.82
N VAL A 350 14.31 -36.34 24.67
CA VAL A 350 14.89 -36.77 25.94
C VAL A 350 13.69 -37.10 26.84
N ILE A 351 13.39 -38.37 27.01
CA ILE A 351 12.49 -38.84 28.06
C ILE A 351 13.30 -38.75 29.36
N GLY A 352 13.08 -37.68 30.12
CA GLY A 352 13.72 -37.44 31.42
C GLY A 352 12.67 -36.96 32.43
N HIS A 353 12.69 -37.59 33.60
CA HIS A 353 11.75 -37.40 34.71
C HIS A 353 11.74 -35.98 35.30
N HIS A 354 10.56 -35.61 35.81
CA HIS A 354 10.23 -34.59 36.81
C HIS A 354 10.97 -33.24 36.84
N GLY A 355 10.20 -32.19 36.57
CA GLY A 355 10.16 -30.98 37.42
C GLY A 355 11.22 -29.92 37.15
N GLU A 356 11.06 -29.15 36.06
CA GLU A 356 11.46 -27.74 36.00
C GLU A 356 10.80 -27.07 34.78
N ARG A 357 10.36 -25.81 34.93
CA ARG A 357 9.73 -25.03 33.84
C ARG A 357 10.74 -24.85 32.71
N MET A 358 10.50 -25.50 31.56
CA MET A 358 11.22 -25.20 30.33
C MET A 358 10.85 -23.79 29.84
N PRO A 359 11.81 -22.91 29.52
CA PRO A 359 11.51 -21.70 28.77
C PRO A 359 11.01 -22.11 27.37
N LEU A 360 9.98 -21.44 26.86
CA LEU A 360 9.55 -21.57 25.47
C LEU A 360 10.73 -21.23 24.55
N MET A 361 11.48 -22.23 24.09
CA MET A 361 12.46 -22.05 23.03
C MET A 361 11.71 -21.67 21.76
N ARG A 362 11.93 -20.43 21.30
CA ARG A 362 11.52 -19.96 19.98
C ARG A 362 12.10 -20.93 18.94
N ARG A 363 11.25 -21.63 18.18
CA ARG A 363 11.67 -22.46 17.04
C ARG A 363 12.44 -21.58 16.06
N THR A 364 13.75 -21.73 15.99
CA THR A 364 14.58 -21.13 14.94
C THR A 364 14.63 -22.10 13.76
N GLU A 365 13.70 -21.93 12.82
CA GLU A 365 13.75 -22.62 11.53
C GLU A 365 14.77 -21.90 10.65
N THR A 366 15.95 -22.50 10.47
CA THR A 366 16.96 -22.00 9.53
C THR A 366 16.59 -22.41 8.11
N CYS A 367 16.24 -21.44 7.26
CA CYS A 367 16.08 -21.64 5.82
C CYS A 367 17.45 -21.53 5.14
N THR A 368 17.86 -22.56 4.40
CA THR A 368 19.05 -22.52 3.55
C THR A 368 18.64 -22.50 2.08
N PRO A 369 19.06 -21.51 1.28
CA PRO A 369 18.91 -21.54 -0.17
C PRO A 369 19.61 -22.78 -0.73
N SER A 370 18.95 -23.50 -1.64
CA SER A 370 19.59 -24.57 -2.40
C SER A 370 20.39 -23.99 -3.58
N SER A 371 21.26 -24.80 -4.20
CA SER A 371 21.89 -24.45 -5.48
C SER A 371 20.93 -24.50 -6.67
N ASP A 372 19.69 -24.96 -6.43
CA ASP A 372 18.68 -25.18 -7.44
C ASP A 372 17.79 -23.92 -7.56
N GLY A 373 17.82 -23.30 -8.74
CA GLY A 373 17.19 -22.01 -9.02
C GLY A 373 17.64 -21.43 -10.36
N PHE A 374 17.18 -20.23 -10.69
CA PHE A 374 17.56 -19.51 -11.89
C PHE A 374 17.98 -18.07 -11.58
N VAL A 375 18.80 -17.50 -12.47
CA VAL A 375 19.21 -16.09 -12.43
C VAL A 375 18.82 -15.45 -13.75
N LEU A 376 18.09 -14.35 -13.68
CA LEU A 376 17.72 -13.53 -14.82
C LEU A 376 18.46 -12.21 -14.75
N THR A 377 19.27 -11.94 -15.76
CA THR A 377 19.81 -10.61 -16.00
C THR A 377 18.98 -9.94 -17.09
N LEU A 378 18.52 -8.72 -16.81
CA LEU A 378 17.80 -7.88 -17.73
C LEU A 378 18.46 -6.50 -17.84
N ASP A 379 18.51 -5.96 -19.06
CA ASP A 379 18.98 -4.61 -19.33
C ASP A 379 17.82 -3.62 -19.16
N LEU A 380 17.99 -2.66 -18.25
CA LEU A 380 17.00 -1.61 -17.99
C LEU A 380 16.95 -0.62 -19.15
N PRO A 381 15.76 -0.12 -19.52
CA PRO A 381 15.63 0.88 -20.58
C PRO A 381 16.36 2.18 -20.23
N GLU A 382 16.91 2.84 -21.25
CA GLU A 382 17.66 4.09 -21.10
C GLU A 382 16.97 5.27 -21.82
N GLY A 383 17.47 6.48 -21.56
CA GLY A 383 17.00 7.71 -22.20
C GLY A 383 15.51 7.95 -21.95
N ASN A 384 14.76 8.25 -23.02
CA ASN A 384 13.32 8.55 -22.92
C ASN A 384 12.46 7.34 -22.51
N LEU A 385 13.02 6.13 -22.51
CA LEU A 385 12.32 4.92 -22.07
C LEU A 385 12.66 4.56 -20.61
N ALA A 386 13.55 5.29 -19.94
CA ALA A 386 13.91 5.00 -18.55
C ALA A 386 12.67 4.94 -17.65
N GLY A 387 12.58 3.87 -16.85
CA GLY A 387 11.41 3.56 -16.03
C GLY A 387 10.32 2.73 -16.74
N SER A 388 10.45 2.45 -18.04
CA SER A 388 9.53 1.54 -18.75
C SER A 388 9.70 0.10 -18.32
N THR A 389 8.64 -0.69 -18.51
CA THR A 389 8.68 -2.13 -18.22
C THR A 389 9.47 -2.90 -19.27
N ILE A 390 10.26 -3.87 -18.80
CA ILE A 390 10.87 -4.93 -19.61
C ILE A 390 10.35 -6.29 -19.15
N THR A 391 10.06 -7.18 -20.10
CA THR A 391 9.54 -8.51 -19.81
C THR A 391 10.42 -9.59 -20.42
N LYS A 392 10.68 -10.66 -19.67
CA LYS A 392 11.47 -11.81 -20.12
C LYS A 392 10.83 -13.11 -19.65
N ASN A 393 10.81 -14.12 -20.51
CA ASN A 393 10.38 -15.46 -20.13
C ASN A 393 11.49 -16.15 -19.32
N PHE A 394 11.11 -17.01 -18.39
CA PHE A 394 12.02 -17.90 -17.69
C PHE A 394 11.50 -19.33 -17.70
N SER A 395 12.42 -20.28 -17.67
CA SER A 395 12.14 -21.70 -17.46
C SER A 395 13.34 -22.31 -16.75
N ARG A 396 13.07 -23.10 -15.70
CA ARG A 396 14.08 -23.78 -14.89
C ARG A 396 14.74 -24.95 -15.62
N PHE A 397 14.08 -25.50 -16.65
CA PHE A 397 14.52 -26.71 -17.35
C PHE A 397 14.92 -26.48 -18.82
N ALA A 398 15.23 -25.24 -19.21
CA ALA A 398 15.63 -24.90 -20.57
C ALA A 398 17.09 -25.24 -20.88
#